data_AF-A0A6N6TBA5-F1
#
_entry.id   AF-A0A6N6TBA5-F1
#
_cell.length_a   1.000
_cell.length_b   1.000
_cell.length_c   1.000
_cell.angle_alpha   90.00
_cell.angle_beta   90.00
_cell.angle_gamma   90.00
#
_symmetry.space_group_name_H-M   'P 1'
#
loop_
_entity.id
_entity.type
_entity.pdbx_description
1 polymer ?
#
loop_
_entity_poly.entity_id
_entity_poly.type
_entity_poly.pdbx_seq_one_letter_code
_entity_poly.pdbx_strand_id
1 'polypeptide(L)'
;MDHDELTNSAFLDIATNLLAVILIVTLFSLVAVQHKTHSSTHPAAQPNPTLRFVEPQRDLFPPFSTFFFVTSDRVARWDQTAVIDALLANPQSLSGTTPQGRYEWLPEVLITRDIDTFQINFFLDHPAVLNQEPPFSETMADRLIADLTQTYQNARTAPVFIVYPSGMETFTLLYARLQNAGLRFRWFARRADEPLYLGRHPAQFTDHAIYW
;
A
#
# COMPACT_ATOMS: atom_id res chain seq x y z
N MET A 1 -28.41 79.37 24.02
CA MET A 1 -29.17 78.23 23.48
C MET A 1 -28.37 77.43 22.44
N ASP A 2 -27.05 77.66 22.27
CA ASP A 2 -26.26 76.94 21.25
C ASP A 2 -25.33 75.85 21.81
N HIS A 3 -25.20 75.72 23.13
CA HIS A 3 -24.31 74.72 23.72
C HIS A 3 -24.88 73.31 23.76
N ASP A 4 -26.21 73.14 23.80
CA ASP A 4 -26.86 71.82 23.90
C ASP A 4 -26.98 71.08 22.54
N GLU A 5 -27.04 71.81 21.42
CA GLU A 5 -27.06 71.19 20.08
C GLU A 5 -25.67 70.65 19.67
N LEU A 6 -24.60 71.36 20.03
CA LEU A 6 -23.21 70.93 19.77
C LEU A 6 -22.83 69.69 20.58
N THR A 7 -23.26 69.58 21.84
CA THR A 7 -23.02 68.38 22.67
C THR A 7 -23.84 67.19 22.20
N ASN A 8 -25.08 67.38 21.77
CA ASN A 8 -25.90 66.30 21.22
C ASN A 8 -25.33 65.75 19.89
N SER A 9 -24.84 66.63 19.01
CA SER A 9 -24.15 66.21 17.79
C SER A 9 -22.85 65.45 18.09
N ALA A 10 -22.04 65.95 19.04
CA ALA A 10 -20.79 65.30 19.44
C ALA A 10 -21.03 63.93 20.09
N PHE A 11 -22.09 63.78 20.90
CA PHE A 11 -22.45 62.50 21.51
C PHE A 11 -22.93 61.49 20.46
N LEU A 12 -23.72 61.94 19.47
CA LEU A 12 -24.18 61.10 18.37
C LEU A 12 -23.01 60.60 17.50
N ASP A 13 -22.03 61.45 17.23
CA ASP A 13 -20.82 61.09 16.49
C ASP A 13 -19.96 60.09 17.25
N ILE A 14 -19.80 60.28 18.57
CA ILE A 14 -19.08 59.33 19.43
C ILE A 14 -19.81 57.99 19.48
N ALA A 15 -21.14 57.99 19.64
CA ALA A 15 -21.94 56.77 19.70
C ALA A 15 -21.89 55.99 18.38
N THR A 16 -21.99 56.68 17.24
CA THR A 16 -21.89 56.07 15.91
C THR A 16 -20.51 55.45 15.67
N ASN A 17 -19.44 56.16 16.02
CA ASN A 17 -18.08 55.66 15.89
C ASN A 17 -17.83 54.46 16.81
N LEU A 18 -18.32 54.50 18.05
CA LEU A 18 -18.20 53.39 18.98
C LEU A 18 -18.95 52.16 18.48
N LEU A 19 -20.17 52.33 17.95
CA LEU A 19 -20.96 51.26 17.37
C LEU A 19 -20.25 50.63 16.17
N ALA A 20 -19.65 51.45 15.30
CA ALA A 20 -18.88 50.97 14.15
C ALA A 20 -17.67 50.14 14.61
N VAL A 21 -16.92 50.61 15.62
CA VAL A 21 -15.80 49.86 16.19
C VAL A 21 -16.27 48.53 16.78
N ILE A 22 -17.37 48.53 17.55
CA ILE A 22 -17.93 47.31 18.12
C ILE A 22 -18.29 46.34 17.00
N LEU A 23 -19.02 46.78 15.98
CA LEU A 23 -19.41 45.96 14.81
C LEU A 23 -18.21 45.35 14.12
N ILE A 24 -17.17 46.15 13.84
CA ILE A 24 -15.94 45.67 13.21
C ILE A 24 -15.28 44.59 14.08
N VAL A 25 -15.15 44.83 15.39
CA VAL A 25 -14.53 43.89 16.33
C VAL A 25 -15.34 42.59 16.45
N THR A 26 -16.69 42.65 16.49
CA THR A 26 -17.52 41.43 16.49
C THR A 26 -17.39 40.67 15.18
N LEU A 27 -17.36 41.35 14.04
CA LEU A 27 -17.23 40.71 12.73
C LEU A 27 -15.87 40.01 12.59
N PHE A 28 -14.77 40.66 13.01
CA PHE A 28 -13.45 40.03 13.04
C PHE A 28 -13.38 38.86 14.04
N SER A 29 -14.02 38.98 15.20
CA SER A 29 -14.06 37.91 16.20
C SER A 29 -14.84 36.67 15.69
N LEU A 30 -15.97 36.89 15.02
CA LEU A 30 -16.76 35.82 14.40
C LEU A 30 -15.98 35.11 13.29
N VAL A 31 -15.31 35.85 12.40
CA VAL A 31 -14.49 35.29 11.31
C VAL A 31 -13.26 34.54 11.86
N ALA A 32 -12.61 35.08 12.89
CA ALA A 32 -11.44 34.45 13.51
C ALA A 32 -11.78 33.13 14.24
N VAL A 33 -12.95 33.06 14.89
CA VAL A 33 -13.45 31.82 15.50
C VAL A 33 -13.76 30.78 14.42
N GLN A 34 -14.38 31.19 13.31
CA GLN A 34 -14.70 30.30 12.19
C GLN A 34 -13.43 29.66 11.59
N HIS A 35 -12.33 30.41 11.50
CA HIS A 35 -11.03 29.90 11.04
C HIS A 35 -10.39 28.89 11.99
N LYS A 36 -10.65 28.95 13.31
CA LYS A 36 -10.12 28.00 14.30
C LYS A 36 -10.95 26.71 14.44
N THR A 37 -12.21 26.72 14.02
CA THR A 37 -13.12 25.55 14.16
C THR A 37 -13.02 24.51 13.04
N HIS A 38 -12.23 24.76 11.98
CA HIS A 38 -11.92 23.72 11.01
C HIS A 38 -10.84 22.77 11.57
N SER A 39 -11.27 21.90 12.47
CA SER A 39 -10.57 20.68 12.88
C SER A 39 -10.21 19.83 11.66
N SER A 40 -9.16 19.01 11.77
CA SER A 40 -8.76 17.98 10.79
C SER A 40 -9.86 16.97 10.43
N THR A 41 -11.01 17.03 11.10
CA THR A 41 -12.20 16.19 10.89
C THR A 41 -13.34 16.89 10.13
N HIS A 42 -13.17 18.14 9.68
CA HIS A 42 -14.23 18.87 8.97
C HIS A 42 -14.30 18.39 7.50
N PRO A 43 -15.48 17.94 6.99
CA PRO A 43 -15.60 17.30 5.67
C PRO A 43 -15.51 18.26 4.48
N ALA A 44 -15.45 19.57 4.73
CA ALA A 44 -15.33 20.58 3.69
C ALA A 44 -13.86 20.80 3.35
N ALA A 45 -13.53 20.70 2.05
CA ALA A 45 -12.19 20.95 1.55
C ALA A 45 -11.72 22.36 1.93
N GLN A 46 -10.50 22.48 2.47
CA GLN A 46 -9.88 23.79 2.67
C GLN A 46 -9.57 24.41 1.30
N PRO A 47 -10.08 25.62 1.00
CA PRO A 47 -9.93 26.23 -0.31
C PRO A 47 -8.49 26.66 -0.64
N ASN A 48 -7.59 26.71 0.34
CA ASN A 48 -6.16 26.98 0.16
C ASN A 48 -5.34 26.17 1.18
N PRO A 49 -4.98 24.90 0.86
CA PRO A 49 -4.12 24.12 1.74
C PRO A 49 -2.74 24.79 1.85
N THR A 50 -2.31 25.08 3.08
CA THR A 50 -0.96 25.62 3.36
C THR A 50 0.15 24.61 3.08
N LEU A 51 -0.19 23.33 3.11
CA LEU A 51 0.71 22.24 2.75
C LEU A 51 0.56 21.94 1.26
N ARG A 52 1.66 22.07 0.53
CA ARG A 52 1.74 21.55 -0.85
C ARG A 52 1.46 20.06 -0.75
N PHE A 53 0.51 19.55 -1.54
CA PHE A 53 0.39 18.13 -1.78
C PHE A 53 1.68 17.73 -2.50
N VAL A 54 2.68 17.26 -1.74
CA VAL A 54 3.91 16.73 -2.31
C VAL A 54 3.50 15.37 -2.84
N GLU A 55 3.31 15.28 -4.16
CA GLU A 55 3.27 13.99 -4.82
C GLU A 55 4.54 13.24 -4.41
N PRO A 56 4.43 12.11 -3.69
CA PRO A 56 5.61 11.33 -3.39
C PRO A 56 6.23 10.98 -4.75
N GLN A 57 7.50 11.33 -4.94
CA GLN A 57 8.24 10.94 -6.14
C GLN A 57 8.31 9.41 -6.16
N ARG A 58 7.35 8.79 -6.86
CA ARG A 58 7.16 7.33 -6.94
C ARG A 58 8.01 6.68 -8.02
N ASP A 59 9.02 7.39 -8.54
CA ASP A 59 10.01 6.86 -9.49
C ASP A 59 10.87 5.73 -8.88
N LEU A 60 10.76 5.51 -7.56
CA LEU A 60 11.57 4.59 -6.77
C LEU A 60 10.73 3.63 -5.91
N PHE A 61 9.72 2.95 -6.47
CA PHE A 61 9.14 1.75 -5.84
C PHE A 61 9.72 0.43 -6.39
N PRO A 62 11.02 0.10 -6.21
CA PRO A 62 11.51 -1.26 -6.31
C PRO A 62 11.62 -1.96 -4.94
N PRO A 63 11.57 -3.30 -4.91
CA PRO A 63 11.46 -4.18 -6.07
C PRO A 63 10.03 -4.69 -6.30
N PHE A 64 9.58 -4.63 -7.56
CA PHE A 64 8.61 -5.60 -8.06
C PHE A 64 9.13 -6.99 -7.69
N SER A 65 8.34 -7.75 -6.97
CA SER A 65 8.78 -9.03 -6.42
C SER A 65 8.25 -10.16 -7.27
N THR A 66 9.11 -11.08 -7.69
CA THR A 66 8.68 -12.35 -8.28
C THR A 66 8.70 -13.40 -7.19
N PHE A 67 7.57 -14.06 -6.99
CA PHE A 67 7.40 -15.02 -5.90
C PHE A 67 7.61 -16.44 -6.40
N PHE A 68 8.25 -17.26 -5.57
CA PHE A 68 8.53 -18.65 -5.83
C PHE A 68 8.07 -19.50 -4.65
N PHE A 69 7.35 -20.58 -4.91
CA PHE A 69 7.09 -21.61 -3.92
C PHE A 69 8.22 -22.61 -3.91
N VAL A 70 8.73 -22.91 -2.71
CA VAL A 70 9.74 -23.96 -2.51
C VAL A 70 9.10 -25.07 -1.69
N THR A 71 8.88 -26.21 -2.33
CA THR A 71 8.32 -27.42 -1.74
C THR A 71 9.34 -28.55 -1.81
N SER A 72 8.97 -29.76 -1.37
CA SER A 72 9.78 -30.95 -1.60
C SER A 72 10.20 -30.98 -3.06
N ASP A 73 11.52 -31.06 -3.28
CA ASP A 73 12.18 -31.20 -4.57
C ASP A 73 11.64 -30.32 -5.72
N ARG A 74 11.03 -29.15 -5.44
CA ARG A 74 10.53 -28.22 -6.46
C ARG A 74 10.79 -26.77 -6.07
N VAL A 75 11.04 -25.96 -7.08
CA VAL A 75 11.02 -24.50 -7.00
C VAL A 75 10.11 -24.02 -8.13
N ALA A 76 8.92 -23.56 -7.77
CA ALA A 76 7.87 -23.18 -8.72
C ALA A 76 7.68 -21.67 -8.70
N ARG A 77 7.61 -21.04 -9.88
CA ARG A 77 7.22 -19.62 -9.94
C ARG A 77 5.72 -19.52 -9.65
N TRP A 78 5.32 -18.59 -8.79
CA TRP A 78 3.91 -18.34 -8.56
C TRP A 78 3.28 -17.61 -9.75
N ASP A 79 2.26 -18.21 -10.35
CA ASP A 79 1.47 -17.66 -11.43
C ASP A 79 0.39 -16.71 -10.88
N GLN A 80 0.80 -15.48 -10.59
CA GLN A 80 -0.11 -14.42 -10.18
C GLN A 80 -1.06 -14.00 -11.28
N THR A 81 -0.66 -14.16 -12.54
CA THR A 81 -1.48 -13.79 -13.70
C THR A 81 -2.73 -14.66 -13.76
N ALA A 82 -2.63 -15.97 -13.48
CA ALA A 82 -3.79 -16.84 -13.41
C ALA A 82 -4.84 -16.39 -12.37
N VAL A 83 -4.41 -15.84 -11.23
CA VAL A 83 -5.31 -15.28 -10.22
C VAL A 83 -6.00 -14.01 -10.75
N ILE A 84 -5.23 -13.11 -11.38
CA ILE A 84 -5.74 -11.87 -11.97
C ILE A 84 -6.76 -12.18 -13.06
N ASP A 85 -6.43 -13.09 -13.98
CA ASP A 85 -7.30 -13.49 -15.08
C ASP A 85 -8.61 -14.12 -14.56
N ALA A 86 -8.54 -14.93 -13.49
CA ALA A 86 -9.72 -15.51 -12.86
C ALA A 86 -10.62 -14.45 -12.20
N LEU A 87 -10.03 -13.44 -11.55
CA LEU A 87 -10.76 -12.30 -10.99
C LEU A 87 -11.39 -11.42 -12.09
N LEU A 88 -10.69 -11.19 -13.20
CA LEU A 88 -11.20 -10.42 -14.34
C LEU A 88 -12.36 -11.15 -15.04
N ALA A 89 -12.29 -12.48 -15.15
CA ALA A 89 -13.34 -13.29 -15.76
C ALA A 89 -14.63 -13.32 -14.93
N ASN A 90 -14.53 -13.23 -13.59
CA ASN A 90 -15.69 -13.15 -12.71
C ASN A 90 -15.49 -12.13 -11.57
N PRO A 91 -15.70 -10.83 -11.84
CA PRO A 91 -15.42 -9.75 -10.88
C PRO A 91 -16.27 -9.78 -9.60
N GLN A 92 -17.39 -10.50 -9.60
CA GLN A 92 -18.26 -10.63 -8.43
C GLN A 92 -17.82 -11.79 -7.52
N SER A 93 -16.93 -12.65 -7.97
CA SER A 93 -16.44 -13.76 -7.17
C SER A 93 -15.34 -13.32 -6.23
N LEU A 94 -15.51 -13.62 -4.94
CA LEU A 94 -14.49 -13.39 -3.92
C LEU A 94 -13.54 -14.60 -3.77
N SER A 95 -13.70 -15.65 -4.55
CA SER A 95 -12.82 -16.81 -4.52
C SER A 95 -12.76 -17.50 -5.87
N GLY A 96 -11.74 -18.32 -6.06
CA GLY A 96 -11.57 -19.08 -7.30
C GLY A 96 -10.44 -20.07 -7.22
N THR A 97 -10.21 -20.77 -8.33
CA THR A 97 -9.16 -21.77 -8.49
C THR A 97 -8.24 -21.40 -9.64
N THR A 98 -6.99 -21.81 -9.51
CA THR A 98 -5.90 -21.69 -10.49
C THR A 98 -5.24 -23.06 -10.61
N PRO A 99 -4.40 -23.28 -11.64
CA PRO A 99 -3.62 -24.51 -11.73
C PRO A 99 -2.74 -24.78 -10.51
N GLN A 100 -2.31 -23.75 -9.76
CA GLN A 100 -1.41 -23.89 -8.62
C GLN A 100 -2.13 -23.92 -7.26
N GLY A 101 -3.44 -23.74 -7.21
CA GLY A 101 -4.17 -23.68 -5.96
C GLY A 101 -5.45 -22.85 -6.03
N ARG A 102 -5.97 -22.47 -4.86
CA ARG A 102 -7.19 -21.65 -4.74
C ARG A 102 -6.89 -20.33 -4.09
N TYR A 103 -7.66 -19.30 -4.45
CA TYR A 103 -7.54 -17.99 -3.84
C TYR A 103 -8.85 -17.55 -3.20
N GLU A 104 -8.74 -16.71 -2.18
CA GLU A 104 -9.84 -15.99 -1.54
C GLU A 104 -9.46 -14.51 -1.49
N TRP A 105 -10.18 -13.69 -2.23
CA TRP A 105 -10.13 -12.24 -2.18
C TRP A 105 -10.82 -11.75 -0.92
N LEU A 106 -10.11 -10.92 -0.17
CA LEU A 106 -10.58 -10.30 1.06
C LEU A 106 -10.84 -8.82 0.76
N PRO A 107 -12.06 -8.45 0.33
CA PRO A 107 -12.37 -7.06 0.02
C PRO A 107 -12.26 -6.21 1.28
N GLU A 108 -11.69 -5.01 1.17
CA GLU A 108 -11.66 -4.09 2.30
C GLU A 108 -13.08 -3.62 2.63
N VAL A 109 -13.43 -3.63 3.92
CA VAL A 109 -14.75 -3.19 4.42
C VAL A 109 -14.93 -1.66 4.24
N LEU A 110 -13.82 -0.92 4.12
CA LEU A 110 -13.79 0.54 4.05
C LEU A 110 -13.46 1.02 2.63
N ILE A 111 -14.51 1.23 1.84
CA ILE A 111 -14.47 1.69 0.43
C ILE A 111 -14.04 3.17 0.30
N THR A 112 -13.82 3.88 1.41
CA THR A 112 -13.73 5.36 1.44
C THR A 112 -12.32 5.93 1.24
N ARG A 113 -11.31 5.12 0.89
CA ARG A 113 -9.94 5.59 0.67
C ARG A 113 -9.58 5.52 -0.81
N ASP A 114 -8.96 6.58 -1.33
CA ASP A 114 -8.31 6.64 -2.67
C ASP A 114 -7.03 5.76 -2.75
N ILE A 115 -6.96 4.69 -1.97
CA ILE A 115 -5.82 3.79 -1.94
C ILE A 115 -6.31 2.43 -2.40
N ASP A 116 -5.75 1.94 -3.51
CA ASP A 116 -5.99 0.59 -4.02
C ASP A 116 -5.39 -0.44 -3.06
N THR A 117 -6.12 -0.75 -2.01
CA THR A 117 -5.81 -1.85 -1.12
C THR A 117 -6.35 -3.12 -1.72
N PHE A 118 -5.63 -4.20 -1.49
CA PHE A 118 -6.15 -5.52 -1.75
C PHE A 118 -5.57 -6.47 -0.73
N GLN A 119 -6.31 -7.52 -0.44
CA GLN A 119 -5.88 -8.61 0.39
C GLN A 119 -6.34 -9.90 -0.26
N ILE A 120 -5.43 -10.87 -0.32
CA ILE A 120 -5.71 -12.18 -0.89
C ILE A 120 -5.07 -13.25 -0.02
N ASN A 121 -5.84 -14.29 0.26
CA ASN A 121 -5.33 -15.56 0.74
C ASN A 121 -5.15 -16.48 -0.45
N PHE A 122 -3.96 -17.04 -0.61
CA PHE A 122 -3.67 -18.05 -1.61
C PHE A 122 -3.32 -19.38 -0.94
N PHE A 123 -4.09 -20.42 -1.22
CA PHE A 123 -3.88 -21.77 -0.71
C PHE A 123 -3.21 -22.59 -1.80
N LEU A 124 -1.95 -22.94 -1.57
CA LEU A 124 -1.16 -23.72 -2.51
C LEU A 124 -1.71 -25.15 -2.62
N ASP A 125 -1.90 -25.63 -3.85
CA ASP A 125 -2.12 -27.05 -4.13
C ASP A 125 -0.75 -27.72 -4.34
N HIS A 126 -0.22 -28.30 -3.27
CA HIS A 126 1.08 -28.98 -3.28
C HIS A 126 1.16 -30.10 -4.35
N PRO A 127 0.18 -31.04 -4.45
CA PRO A 127 0.13 -32.00 -5.54
C PRO A 127 0.19 -31.37 -6.94
N ALA A 128 -0.56 -30.29 -7.18
CA ALA A 128 -0.59 -29.66 -8.49
C ALA A 128 0.79 -29.09 -8.88
N VAL A 129 1.48 -28.44 -7.94
CA VAL A 129 2.84 -27.93 -8.15
C VAL A 129 3.84 -29.05 -8.45
N LEU A 130 3.76 -30.16 -7.70
CA LEU A 130 4.64 -31.32 -7.90
C LEU A 130 4.49 -31.96 -9.29
N ASN A 131 3.28 -31.88 -9.86
CA ASN A 131 2.96 -32.42 -11.19
C ASN A 131 3.30 -31.46 -12.33
N GLN A 132 3.28 -30.14 -12.09
CA GLN A 132 3.53 -29.12 -13.11
C GLN A 132 5.02 -28.84 -13.30
N GLU A 133 5.77 -28.79 -12.20
CA GLU A 133 7.18 -28.44 -12.22
C GLU A 133 8.06 -29.69 -12.22
N PRO A 134 9.20 -29.68 -12.94
CA PRO A 134 10.15 -30.78 -12.89
C PRO A 134 10.93 -30.80 -11.56
N PRO A 135 11.48 -31.96 -11.15
CA PRO A 135 12.32 -32.06 -9.96
C PRO A 135 13.50 -31.10 -10.00
N PHE A 136 13.65 -30.35 -8.90
CA PHE A 136 14.73 -29.38 -8.74
C PHE A 136 16.07 -30.09 -8.69
N SER A 137 16.98 -29.66 -9.56
CA SER A 137 18.33 -30.20 -9.69
C SER A 137 19.36 -29.08 -9.68
N GLU A 138 20.62 -29.43 -9.48
CA GLU A 138 21.71 -28.45 -9.51
C GLU A 138 21.77 -27.67 -10.83
N THR A 139 21.54 -28.35 -11.96
CA THR A 139 21.52 -27.70 -13.27
C THR A 139 20.35 -26.72 -13.41
N MET A 140 19.21 -27.00 -12.78
CA MET A 140 18.10 -26.04 -12.70
C MET A 140 18.42 -24.87 -11.78
N ALA A 141 19.15 -25.09 -10.68
CA ALA A 141 19.58 -24.01 -9.80
C ALA A 141 20.45 -22.99 -10.55
N ASP A 142 21.41 -23.45 -11.35
CA ASP A 142 22.29 -22.56 -12.12
C ASP A 142 21.54 -21.77 -13.19
N ARG A 143 20.59 -22.42 -13.88
CA ARG A 143 19.69 -21.74 -14.83
C ARG A 143 18.82 -20.70 -14.15
N LEU A 144 18.19 -21.06 -13.03
CA LEU A 144 17.35 -20.16 -12.26
C LEU A 144 18.15 -18.92 -11.81
N ILE A 145 19.37 -19.09 -11.34
CA ILE A 145 20.23 -17.97 -10.91
C ILE A 145 20.58 -17.06 -12.08
N ALA A 146 20.90 -17.62 -13.25
CA ALA A 146 21.15 -16.84 -14.45
C ALA A 146 19.90 -16.01 -14.85
N ASP A 147 18.73 -16.63 -14.84
CA ASP A 147 17.45 -15.98 -15.17
C ASP A 147 17.10 -14.88 -14.16
N LEU A 148 17.31 -15.12 -12.87
CA LEU A 148 17.08 -14.13 -11.81
C LEU A 148 18.04 -12.94 -11.94
N THR A 149 19.31 -13.19 -12.29
CA THR A 149 20.29 -12.14 -12.52
C THR A 149 19.89 -11.27 -13.70
N GLN A 150 19.50 -11.89 -14.81
CA GLN A 150 19.04 -11.19 -16.00
C GLN A 150 17.79 -10.36 -15.72
N THR A 151 16.83 -10.94 -15.00
CA THR A 151 15.58 -10.27 -14.60
C THR A 151 15.86 -9.06 -13.70
N TYR A 152 16.78 -9.21 -12.74
CA TYR A 152 17.19 -8.10 -11.87
C TYR A 152 17.88 -6.98 -12.64
N GLN A 153 18.75 -7.30 -13.61
CA GLN A 153 19.43 -6.30 -14.43
C GLN A 153 18.45 -5.51 -15.31
N ASN A 154 17.44 -6.19 -15.88
CA ASN A 154 16.51 -5.57 -16.82
C ASN A 154 15.36 -4.82 -16.13
N ALA A 155 14.75 -5.43 -15.11
CA ALA A 155 13.50 -4.94 -14.51
C ALA A 155 13.65 -4.51 -13.04
N ARG A 156 14.84 -4.67 -12.45
CA ARG A 156 15.09 -4.43 -11.01
C ARG A 156 14.17 -5.24 -10.09
N THR A 157 13.67 -6.37 -10.59
CA THR A 157 12.77 -7.29 -9.88
C THR A 157 13.58 -8.23 -8.99
N ALA A 158 13.19 -8.34 -7.72
CA ALA A 158 13.85 -9.23 -6.77
C ALA A 158 13.03 -10.52 -6.56
N PRO A 159 13.68 -11.69 -6.48
CA PRO A 159 12.99 -12.93 -6.13
C PRO A 159 12.65 -12.98 -4.64
N VAL A 160 11.48 -13.55 -4.35
CA VAL A 160 10.98 -13.82 -3.01
C VAL A 160 10.61 -15.29 -2.91
N PHE A 161 11.25 -16.03 -2.01
CA PHE A 161 11.04 -17.46 -1.84
C PHE A 161 10.14 -17.76 -0.64
N ILE A 162 9.05 -18.46 -0.91
CA ILE A 162 8.07 -18.94 0.05
C ILE A 162 8.43 -20.38 0.35
N VAL A 163 9.08 -20.60 1.49
CA VAL A 163 9.69 -21.89 1.82
C VAL A 163 8.76 -22.68 2.73
N TYR A 164 8.24 -23.79 2.22
CA TYR A 164 7.45 -24.72 3.01
C TYR A 164 8.37 -25.69 3.77
N PRO A 165 7.90 -26.36 4.83
CA PRO A 165 8.75 -27.25 5.62
C PRO A 165 9.34 -28.39 4.78
N SER A 166 8.58 -28.89 3.80
CA SER A 166 9.03 -29.91 2.85
C SER A 166 10.12 -29.42 1.88
N GLY A 167 10.23 -28.11 1.65
CA GLY A 167 11.19 -27.52 0.72
C GLY A 167 12.45 -26.97 1.36
N MET A 168 12.64 -27.10 2.68
CA MET A 168 13.78 -26.50 3.38
C MET A 168 15.13 -27.03 2.89
N GLU A 169 15.20 -28.33 2.62
CA GLU A 169 16.43 -28.97 2.09
C GLU A 169 16.76 -28.44 0.69
N THR A 170 15.76 -28.41 -0.21
CA THR A 170 15.85 -27.80 -1.55
C THR A 170 16.32 -26.33 -1.46
N PHE A 171 15.73 -25.56 -0.56
CA PHE A 171 16.05 -24.14 -0.41
C PHE A 171 17.46 -23.91 0.12
N THR A 172 17.94 -24.74 1.04
CA THR A 172 19.29 -24.59 1.62
C THR A 172 20.37 -24.70 0.55
N LEU A 173 20.21 -25.63 -0.41
CA LEU A 173 21.10 -25.75 -1.56
C LEU A 173 21.07 -24.52 -2.48
N LEU A 174 19.88 -23.99 -2.74
CA LEU A 174 19.70 -22.80 -3.56
C LEU A 174 20.22 -21.54 -2.87
N TYR A 175 20.03 -21.41 -1.56
CA TYR A 175 20.38 -20.24 -0.76
C TYR A 175 21.87 -19.90 -0.86
N ALA A 176 22.74 -20.90 -0.67
CA ALA A 176 24.19 -20.71 -0.77
C ALA A 176 24.60 -20.19 -2.17
N ARG A 177 23.97 -20.71 -3.22
CA ARG A 177 24.25 -20.29 -4.60
C ARG A 177 23.74 -18.87 -4.88
N LEU A 178 22.55 -18.51 -4.39
CA LEU A 178 22.01 -17.14 -4.50
C LEU A 178 22.93 -16.12 -3.81
N GLN A 179 23.46 -16.46 -2.63
CA GLN A 179 24.42 -15.60 -1.92
C GLN A 179 25.73 -15.44 -2.72
N ASN A 180 26.28 -16.54 -3.22
CA ASN A 180 27.53 -16.51 -4.01
C ASN A 180 27.37 -15.71 -5.31
N ALA A 181 26.18 -15.70 -5.90
CA ALA A 181 25.85 -14.89 -7.07
C ALA A 181 25.65 -13.40 -6.76
N GLY A 182 25.66 -12.99 -5.48
CA GLY A 182 25.47 -11.59 -5.07
C GLY A 182 24.05 -11.06 -5.34
N LEU A 183 23.07 -11.94 -5.49
CA LEU A 183 21.69 -11.55 -5.75
C LEU A 183 21.01 -11.02 -4.49
N ARG A 184 20.20 -9.97 -4.65
CA ARG A 184 19.27 -9.54 -3.60
C ARG A 184 18.01 -10.38 -3.69
N PHE A 185 17.69 -11.09 -2.62
CA PHE A 185 16.49 -11.92 -2.52
C PHE A 185 15.90 -11.84 -1.12
N ARG A 186 14.63 -12.19 -0.99
CA ARG A 186 13.95 -12.37 0.30
C ARG A 186 13.44 -13.80 0.40
N TRP A 187 13.27 -14.28 1.62
CA TRP A 187 12.60 -15.55 1.84
C TRP A 187 11.85 -15.53 3.17
N PHE A 188 10.81 -16.33 3.26
CA PHE A 188 10.08 -16.55 4.51
C PHE A 188 9.57 -17.98 4.58
N ALA A 189 9.58 -18.53 5.79
CA ALA A 189 9.00 -19.84 6.05
C ALA A 189 7.48 -19.74 6.15
N ARG A 190 6.76 -20.69 5.54
CA ARG A 190 5.30 -20.85 5.68
C ARG A 190 4.97 -22.22 6.24
N ARG A 191 3.91 -22.34 7.04
CA ARG A 191 3.39 -23.66 7.44
C ARG A 191 2.65 -24.29 6.27
N ALA A 192 2.56 -25.62 6.25
CA ALA A 192 1.91 -26.36 5.16
C ALA A 192 0.45 -25.95 4.93
N ASP A 193 -0.32 -25.79 6.01
CA ASP A 193 -1.76 -25.53 5.93
C ASP A 193 -2.13 -24.04 6.01
N GLU A 194 -1.14 -23.15 6.07
CA GLU A 194 -1.39 -21.71 6.16
C GLU A 194 -1.46 -21.08 4.76
N PRO A 195 -2.55 -20.37 4.41
CA PRO A 195 -2.62 -19.67 3.13
C PRO A 195 -1.51 -18.63 3.05
N LEU A 196 -0.91 -18.42 1.89
CA LEU A 196 -0.09 -17.24 1.65
C LEU A 196 -1.00 -16.00 1.71
N TYR A 197 -0.75 -15.13 2.69
CA TYR A 197 -1.45 -13.86 2.79
C TYR A 197 -0.64 -12.78 2.07
N LEU A 198 -1.28 -12.12 1.12
CA LEU A 198 -0.71 -10.96 0.44
C LEU A 198 -1.67 -9.81 0.54
N GLY A 199 -1.16 -8.72 1.08
CA GLY A 199 -1.92 -7.50 1.27
C GLY A 199 -1.12 -6.29 0.82
N ARG A 200 -1.81 -5.38 0.14
CA ARG A 200 -1.39 -3.99 0.03
C ARG A 200 -2.16 -3.19 1.07
N HIS A 201 -1.49 -2.78 2.14
CA HIS A 201 -2.11 -2.05 3.24
C HIS A 201 -1.88 -0.55 3.10
N PRO A 202 -2.86 0.31 3.46
CA PRO A 202 -2.68 1.76 3.49
C PRO A 202 -1.51 2.19 4.38
N ALA A 203 -1.32 1.50 5.50
CA ALA A 203 -0.21 1.75 6.44
C ALA A 203 1.17 1.68 5.76
N GLN A 204 1.33 0.86 4.71
CA GLN A 204 2.59 0.78 3.94
C GLN A 204 2.88 2.06 3.14
N PHE A 205 1.89 2.93 2.94
CA PHE A 205 2.02 4.21 2.22
C PHE A 205 1.94 5.42 3.15
N THR A 206 1.20 5.30 4.25
CA THR A 206 0.99 6.39 5.22
C THR A 206 2.04 6.40 6.31
N ASP A 207 2.52 5.22 6.73
CA ASP A 207 3.65 5.14 7.65
C ASP A 207 4.91 5.07 6.78
N HIS A 208 5.81 6.04 6.93
CA HIS A 208 7.13 6.04 6.29
C HIS A 208 8.04 4.89 6.79
N ALA A 209 7.47 3.82 7.33
CA ALA A 209 8.12 2.58 7.69
C ALA A 209 8.44 1.82 6.39
N ILE A 210 9.63 2.11 5.87
CA ILE A 210 10.24 1.39 4.77
C ILE A 210 10.37 -0.08 5.20
N TYR A 211 9.63 -0.98 4.57
CA TYR A 211 9.90 -2.41 4.63
C TYR A 211 11.16 -2.71 3.82
N TRP A 212 12.30 -2.85 4.52
CA TRP A 212 13.56 -3.38 3.99
C TRP A 212 13.55 -4.91 4.00
#